data_AF-X0XBT2-F1
#
_entry.id   AF-X0XBT2-F1
#
_cell.length_a   1.000
_cell.length_b   1.000
_cell.length_c   1.000
_cell.angle_alpha   90.00
_cell.angle_beta   90.00
_cell.angle_gamma   90.00
#
_symmetry.space_group_name_H-M   'P 1'
#
loop_
_entity.id
_entity.type
_entity.pdbx_description
1 polymer ?
#
loop_
_entity_poly.entity_id
_entity_poly.type
_entity_poly.pdbx_seq_one_letter_code
_entity_poly.pdbx_strand_id
1 'polypeptide(L)'
;MKRQFRSRALWLATLALTLLVAPAFAQVPQDMTYTGRLVDNLGDPLAGPVDLELRVFDAETGPTQLYSEEHLGVALDATGGFSVQLGLGTSPSGTFDADLFSDVDRWLEVVVGVEVLTPRQI
;
A
#
# COMPACT_ATOMS: atom_id res chain seq x y z
N MET A 1 -26.50 59.63 -2.81
CA MET A 1 -26.46 58.50 -1.86
C MET A 1 -26.74 57.15 -2.58
N LYS A 2 -25.77 56.51 -3.26
CA LYS A 2 -25.97 55.18 -3.93
C LYS A 2 -24.74 54.24 -3.99
N ARG A 3 -23.70 54.43 -3.15
CA ARG A 3 -22.46 53.60 -3.19
C ARG A 3 -22.28 52.58 -2.04
N GLN A 4 -23.23 52.46 -1.12
CA GLN A 4 -23.10 51.60 0.08
C GLN A 4 -23.63 50.16 -0.12
N PHE A 5 -24.51 49.94 -1.12
CA PHE A 5 -25.18 48.64 -1.33
C PHE A 5 -24.32 47.62 -2.09
N ARG A 6 -23.48 48.08 -3.04
CA ARG A 6 -22.62 47.20 -3.85
C ARG A 6 -21.50 46.57 -3.02
N SER A 7 -20.94 47.32 -2.07
CA SER A 7 -19.89 46.82 -1.17
C SER A 7 -20.43 45.76 -0.21
N ARG A 8 -21.61 45.96 0.40
CA ARG A 8 -22.21 44.98 1.33
C ARG A 8 -22.59 43.66 0.64
N ALA A 9 -23.09 43.73 -0.59
CA ALA A 9 -23.38 42.55 -1.40
C ALA A 9 -22.11 41.77 -1.77
N LEU A 10 -21.00 42.47 -2.05
CA LEU A 10 -19.69 41.85 -2.27
C LEU A 10 -19.17 41.16 -0.99
N TRP A 11 -19.24 41.82 0.17
CA TRP A 11 -18.81 41.23 1.45
C TRP A 11 -19.63 40.00 1.85
N LEU A 12 -20.95 40.02 1.62
CA LEU A 12 -21.83 38.86 1.86
C LEU A 12 -21.55 37.71 0.88
N ALA A 13 -21.25 38.01 -0.38
CA ALA A 13 -20.87 37.00 -1.36
C ALA A 13 -19.50 36.36 -1.03
N THR A 14 -18.53 37.14 -0.52
CA THR A 14 -17.24 36.60 -0.07
C THR A 14 -17.38 35.70 1.17
N LEU A 15 -18.20 36.11 2.14
CA LEU A 15 -18.47 35.31 3.34
C LEU A 15 -19.22 34.01 3.04
N ALA A 16 -20.17 34.06 2.10
CA ALA A 16 -20.90 32.87 1.63
C ALA A 16 -19.98 31.90 0.87
N LEU A 17 -18.98 32.40 0.13
CA LEU A 17 -18.02 31.57 -0.61
C LEU A 17 -17.04 30.83 0.32
N THR A 18 -16.67 31.42 1.45
CA THR A 18 -15.81 30.76 2.45
C THR A 18 -16.51 29.64 3.23
N LEU A 19 -17.85 29.66 3.32
CA LEU A 19 -18.63 28.62 4.00
C LEU A 19 -18.77 27.32 3.19
N LEU A 20 -18.39 27.32 1.91
CA LEU A 20 -18.45 26.13 1.04
C LEU A 20 -17.19 25.25 1.10
N VAL A 21 -16.20 25.60 1.91
CA VAL A 21 -14.99 24.79 2.07
C VAL A 21 -15.30 23.62 3.00
N ALA A 22 -15.71 22.50 2.42
CA ALA A 22 -15.82 21.23 3.13
C ALA A 22 -14.43 20.60 3.29
N PRO A 23 -14.10 20.01 4.45
CA PRO A 23 -12.89 19.21 4.59
C PRO A 23 -13.01 17.99 3.66
N ALA A 24 -12.01 17.80 2.80
CA ALA A 24 -11.88 16.57 2.04
C ALA A 24 -11.29 15.50 2.96
N PHE A 25 -12.05 14.44 3.24
CA PHE A 25 -11.49 13.23 3.83
C PHE A 25 -10.85 12.42 2.70
N ALA A 26 -9.53 12.40 2.64
CA ALA A 26 -8.83 11.48 1.75
C ALA A 26 -8.96 10.07 2.34
N GLN A 27 -9.61 9.16 1.62
CA GLN A 27 -9.59 7.75 1.96
C GLN A 27 -8.21 7.21 1.58
N VAL A 28 -7.46 6.71 2.56
CA VAL A 28 -6.17 6.07 2.30
C VAL A 28 -6.43 4.76 1.55
N PRO A 29 -5.70 4.48 0.46
CA PRO A 29 -5.77 3.17 -0.21
C PRO A 29 -5.58 2.05 0.82
N GLN A 30 -6.46 1.05 0.81
CA GLN A 30 -6.39 -0.07 1.76
C GLN A 30 -5.50 -1.19 1.24
N ASP A 31 -4.73 -0.91 0.20
CA ASP A 31 -4.00 -1.88 -0.57
C ASP A 31 -2.98 -1.21 -1.51
N MET A 32 -1.97 -1.97 -1.92
CA MET A 32 -1.00 -1.55 -2.94
C MET A 32 -0.60 -2.72 -3.83
N THR A 33 -0.27 -2.44 -5.10
CA THR A 33 0.21 -3.49 -5.99
C THR A 33 1.67 -3.81 -5.68
N TYR A 34 1.94 -5.08 -5.40
CA TYR A 34 3.30 -5.61 -5.27
C TYR A 34 3.63 -6.54 -6.44
N THR A 35 4.72 -6.23 -7.14
CA THR A 35 5.17 -7.01 -8.29
C THR A 35 6.59 -7.52 -8.07
N GLY A 36 6.86 -8.68 -8.64
CA GLY A 36 8.18 -9.32 -8.53
C GLY A 36 8.41 -10.31 -9.64
N ARG A 37 9.61 -10.88 -9.65
CA ARG A 37 10.02 -11.93 -10.58
C ARG A 37 10.77 -12.99 -9.81
N LEU A 38 10.30 -14.23 -9.91
CA LEU A 38 10.91 -15.39 -9.26
C LEU A 38 11.77 -16.14 -10.28
N VAL A 39 13.01 -16.40 -9.90
CA VAL A 39 13.99 -17.17 -10.67
C VAL A 39 14.63 -18.19 -9.75
N ASP A 40 15.11 -19.30 -10.31
CA ASP A 40 15.90 -20.28 -9.59
C ASP A 40 17.36 -19.83 -9.42
N ASN A 41 18.18 -20.71 -8.82
CA ASN A 41 19.61 -20.45 -8.60
C ASN A 41 20.45 -20.34 -9.88
N LEU A 42 19.92 -20.78 -11.02
CA LEU A 42 20.56 -20.65 -12.34
C LEU A 42 20.10 -19.38 -13.06
N GLY A 43 19.12 -18.66 -12.51
CA GLY A 43 18.52 -17.46 -13.07
C GLY A 43 17.36 -17.76 -14.03
N ASP A 44 16.94 -19.02 -14.15
CA ASP A 44 15.83 -19.41 -15.00
C ASP A 44 14.48 -19.04 -14.33
N PRO A 45 13.48 -18.57 -15.09
CA PRO A 45 12.15 -18.29 -14.56
C PRO A 45 11.56 -19.45 -13.78
N LEU A 46 11.03 -19.17 -12.58
CA LEU A 46 10.22 -20.15 -11.87
C LEU A 46 8.86 -20.32 -12.58
N ALA A 47 8.40 -21.56 -12.69
CA ALA A 47 7.06 -21.86 -13.19
C ALA A 47 6.04 -21.84 -12.04
N GLY A 48 4.91 -21.18 -12.25
CA GLY A 48 3.81 -21.14 -11.28
C GLY A 48 2.85 -22.33 -11.40
N PRO A 49 1.78 -22.36 -10.59
CA PRO A 49 1.48 -21.38 -9.54
C PRO A 49 2.35 -21.58 -8.28
N VAL A 50 2.48 -20.52 -7.47
CA VAL A 50 3.17 -20.55 -6.18
C VAL A 50 2.30 -19.94 -5.08
N ASP A 51 2.52 -20.37 -3.84
CA ASP A 51 1.95 -19.70 -2.68
C ASP A 51 2.95 -18.66 -2.16
N LEU A 52 2.47 -17.45 -1.90
CA LEU A 52 3.25 -16.34 -1.36
C LEU A 52 2.76 -15.99 0.05
N GLU A 53 3.68 -15.74 0.96
CA GLU A 53 3.41 -15.01 2.21
C GLU A 53 4.19 -13.71 2.17
N LEU A 54 3.49 -12.59 2.37
CA LEU A 54 4.09 -11.26 2.40
C LEU A 54 4.07 -10.78 3.85
N ARG A 55 5.22 -10.34 4.36
CA ARG A 55 5.37 -9.87 5.74
C ARG A 55 6.03 -8.50 5.78
N VAL A 56 5.45 -7.58 6.54
CA VAL A 56 6.01 -6.24 6.76
C VAL A 56 6.63 -6.17 8.15
N PHE A 57 7.85 -5.66 8.20
CA PHE A 57 8.69 -5.53 9.39
C PHE A 57 9.13 -4.08 9.61
N ASP A 58 9.48 -3.76 10.86
CA ASP A 58 10.01 -2.46 11.30
C ASP A 58 11.54 -2.31 11.16
N ALA A 59 12.26 -3.39 10.85
CA ALA A 59 13.71 -3.42 10.70
C ALA A 59 14.15 -4.53 9.73
N GLU A 60 15.38 -4.49 9.22
CA GLU A 60 15.96 -5.58 8.43
C GLU A 60 16.44 -6.76 9.30
N THR A 61 17.02 -6.46 10.46
CA THR A 61 17.63 -7.46 11.36
C THR A 61 17.08 -7.33 12.78
N GLY A 62 16.74 -8.47 13.40
CA GLY A 62 15.99 -8.50 14.66
C GLY A 62 14.57 -7.90 14.55
N PRO A 63 13.82 -8.19 13.47
CA PRO A 63 12.62 -7.42 13.16
C PRO A 63 11.41 -7.79 14.02
N THR A 64 10.54 -6.82 14.26
CA THR A 64 9.18 -7.04 14.74
C THR A 64 8.24 -7.09 13.55
N GLN A 65 7.51 -8.19 13.39
CA GLN A 65 6.49 -8.29 12.35
C GLN A 65 5.33 -7.35 12.70
N LEU A 66 5.03 -6.43 11.79
CA LEU A 66 3.92 -5.48 11.92
C LEU A 66 2.68 -5.97 11.17
N TYR A 67 2.87 -6.62 10.03
CA TYR A 67 1.79 -7.13 9.19
C TYR A 67 2.20 -8.40 8.45
N SER A 68 1.24 -9.27 8.13
CA SER A 68 1.42 -10.34 7.15
C SER A 68 0.12 -10.73 6.47
N GLU A 69 0.23 -11.33 5.29
CA GLU A 69 -0.89 -11.96 4.58
C GLU A 69 -0.39 -13.04 3.60
N GLU A 70 -1.32 -13.87 3.14
CA GLU A 70 -1.07 -14.97 2.21
C GLU A 70 -1.73 -14.71 0.85
N HIS A 71 -1.09 -15.15 -0.23
CA HIS A 71 -1.65 -15.24 -1.57
C HIS A 71 -1.44 -16.66 -2.09
N LEU A 72 -2.53 -17.43 -2.22
CA LEU A 72 -2.47 -18.83 -2.62
C LEU A 72 -2.65 -18.98 -4.14
N GLY A 73 -1.87 -19.87 -4.74
CA GLY A 73 -2.00 -20.22 -6.16
C GLY A 73 -1.68 -19.06 -7.12
N VAL A 74 -0.74 -18.19 -6.77
CA VAL A 74 -0.32 -17.05 -7.60
C VAL A 74 0.29 -17.56 -8.90
N ALA A 75 -0.34 -17.22 -10.02
CA ALA A 75 0.17 -17.55 -11.34
C ALA A 75 1.43 -16.72 -11.66
N LEU A 76 2.44 -17.39 -12.21
CA LEU A 76 3.63 -16.74 -12.75
C LEU A 76 3.54 -16.70 -14.28
N ASP A 77 3.98 -15.60 -14.87
CA ASP A 77 4.11 -15.52 -16.33
C ASP A 77 5.32 -16.32 -16.85
N ALA A 78 5.51 -16.37 -18.17
CA ALA A 78 6.61 -17.11 -18.80
C ALA A 78 8.02 -16.62 -18.41
N THR A 79 8.11 -15.43 -17.81
CA THR A 79 9.35 -14.87 -17.28
C THR A 79 9.48 -15.07 -15.77
N GLY A 80 8.50 -15.68 -15.09
CA GLY A 80 8.47 -15.84 -13.64
C GLY A 80 7.90 -14.61 -12.92
N GLY A 81 7.29 -13.68 -13.65
CA GLY A 81 6.71 -12.45 -13.12
C GLY A 81 5.37 -12.69 -12.42
N PHE A 82 5.11 -11.95 -11.35
CA PHE A 82 3.82 -11.93 -10.66
C PHE A 82 3.40 -10.50 -10.26
N SER A 83 2.10 -10.35 -10.00
CA SER A 83 1.50 -9.14 -9.45
C SER A 83 0.41 -9.54 -8.47
N VAL A 84 0.51 -9.08 -7.23
CA VAL A 84 -0.49 -9.29 -6.18
C VAL A 84 -0.90 -7.95 -5.58
N GLN A 85 -2.05 -7.92 -4.92
CA GLN A 85 -2.54 -6.74 -4.23
C GLN A 85 -2.29 -6.90 -2.73
N LEU A 86 -1.20 -6.30 -2.26
CA LEU A 86 -0.81 -6.30 -0.85
C LEU A 86 -1.86 -5.52 -0.04
N GLY A 87 -2.36 -6.11 1.05
CA GLY A 87 -3.48 -5.57 1.85
C GLY A 87 -4.82 -6.26 1.57
N LEU A 88 -4.91 -7.04 0.48
CA LEU A 88 -6.10 -7.83 0.10
C LEU A 88 -5.85 -9.34 0.12
N GLY A 89 -4.74 -9.79 0.71
CA GLY A 89 -4.43 -11.21 0.87
C GLY A 89 -5.35 -11.92 1.87
N THR A 90 -5.16 -13.23 2.01
CA THR A 90 -5.86 -14.05 3.00
C THR A 90 -5.07 -14.15 4.31
N SER A 91 -5.74 -14.60 5.38
CA SER A 91 -5.11 -14.87 6.68
C SER A 91 -4.30 -13.69 7.26
N PRO A 92 -4.79 -12.43 7.24
CA PRO A 92 -3.98 -11.30 7.65
C PRO A 92 -3.66 -11.33 9.14
N SER A 93 -2.44 -10.91 9.48
CA SER A 93 -2.03 -10.56 10.84
C SER A 93 -1.68 -9.07 10.87
N GLY A 94 -2.11 -8.36 11.92
CA GLY A 94 -1.96 -6.90 11.99
C GLY A 94 -3.07 -6.16 11.23
N THR A 95 -2.82 -4.90 10.86
CA THR A 95 -3.77 -4.06 10.12
C THR A 95 -3.05 -3.34 8.99
N PHE A 96 -3.61 -3.41 7.78
CA PHE A 96 -3.08 -2.71 6.62
C PHE A 96 -3.70 -1.32 6.51
N ASP A 97 -3.05 -0.31 7.09
CA ASP A 97 -3.51 1.07 7.11
C ASP A 97 -2.35 2.08 6.96
N ALA A 98 -2.66 3.36 7.08
CA ALA A 98 -1.65 4.41 6.99
C ALA A 98 -0.61 4.36 8.12
N ASP A 99 -1.01 3.88 9.30
CA ASP A 99 -0.13 3.82 10.47
C ASP A 99 0.94 2.75 10.26
N LEU A 100 0.60 1.66 9.56
CA LEU A 100 1.57 0.65 9.12
C LEU A 100 2.74 1.29 8.36
N PHE A 101 2.52 2.33 7.55
CA PHE A 101 3.56 2.98 6.73
C PHE A 101 3.92 4.39 7.20
N SER A 102 3.59 4.73 8.45
CA SER A 102 3.83 6.07 9.00
C SER A 102 5.30 6.37 9.35
N ASP A 103 6.12 5.33 9.45
CA ASP A 103 7.56 5.43 9.66
C ASP A 103 8.32 5.22 8.33
N VAL A 104 9.52 5.77 8.24
CA VAL A 104 10.34 5.78 7.01
C VAL A 104 11.00 4.44 6.70
N ASP A 105 11.03 3.54 7.67
CA ASP A 105 11.80 2.30 7.63
C ASP A 105 10.83 1.10 7.72
N ARG A 106 10.53 0.50 6.56
CA ARG A 106 9.74 -0.73 6.44
C ARG A 106 10.41 -1.72 5.52
N TRP A 107 10.35 -3.00 5.90
CA TRP A 107 10.88 -4.09 5.10
C TRP A 107 9.78 -5.08 4.76
N LEU A 108 9.72 -5.46 3.48
CA LEU A 108 8.86 -6.51 2.98
C LEU A 108 9.68 -7.78 2.78
N GLU A 109 9.35 -8.81 3.53
CA GLU A 109 9.81 -10.18 3.29
C GLU A 109 8.78 -10.91 2.44
N VAL A 110 9.26 -11.71 1.49
CA VAL A 110 8.43 -12.57 0.67
C VAL A 110 8.85 -14.01 0.92
N VAL A 111 7.91 -14.85 1.32
CA VAL A 111 8.08 -16.28 1.42
C VAL A 111 7.42 -16.93 0.22
N VAL A 112 8.15 -17.80 -0.49
CA VAL A 112 7.64 -18.57 -1.63
C VAL A 112 7.57 -20.04 -1.19
N GLY A 113 6.37 -20.52 -0.86
CA GLY A 113 6.17 -21.82 -0.23
C GLY A 113 6.89 -21.91 1.12
N VAL A 114 8.10 -22.49 1.15
CA VAL A 114 8.94 -22.61 2.35
C VAL A 114 10.23 -21.78 2.29
N GLU A 115 10.52 -21.18 1.15
CA GLU A 115 11.73 -20.40 0.94
C GLU A 115 11.50 -18.95 1.35
N VAL A 116 12.34 -18.44 2.25
CA VAL A 116 12.30 -17.05 2.70
C VAL A 116 13.28 -16.24 1.86
N LEU A 117 12.78 -15.25 1.13
CA LEU A 117 13.61 -14.32 0.36
C LEU A 117 14.10 -13.18 1.27
N THR A 118 15.27 -12.63 0.96
CA THR A 118 15.83 -11.49 1.70
C THR A 118 14.83 -10.32 1.72
N PRO A 119 14.51 -9.76 2.90
CA PRO A 119 13.63 -8.61 3.01
C PRO A 119 14.13 -7.40 2.21
N ARG A 120 13.19 -6.59 1.69
CA ARG A 120 13.49 -5.40 0.88
C ARG A 120 12.82 -4.18 1.49
N GLN A 121 13.53 -3.07 1.54
CA GLN A 121 12.93 -1.82 2.02
C GLN A 121 11.81 -1.36 1.07
N ILE A 122 10.67 -0.94 1.63
CA ILE A 122 9.46 -0.50 0.90
C ILE A 122 8.99 0.88 1.35
#